data_AF-B4RBH0-F1
#
_entry.id   AF-B4RBH0-F1
#
_cell.length_a   1.000
_cell.length_b   1.000
_cell.length_c   1.000
_cell.angle_alpha   90.00
_cell.angle_beta   90.00
_cell.angle_gamma   90.00
#
_symmetry.space_group_name_H-M   'P 1'
#
loop_
_entity.id
_entity.type
_entity.pdbx_description
1 polymer ?
#
loop_
_entity_poly.entity_id
_entity_poly.type
_entity_poly.pdbx_seq_one_letter_code
_entity_poly.pdbx_strand_id
1 'polypeptide(L)'
;MDALATDDLDAALRDLSVAEALAPGGAFVAVLRPAAPERVRYLLALVQALGIEVLQLQPLAGPEPFFSDIRSNLVPAALAEPPPATEAGLVLVGRKAGGPADPPLLVQFAAFAPRLMDIRTSLPSLALRTDPGLVFACQKIPVSLPPTPPGAPKVIILQRPNDTDTDKLRQLSLACIREGWVIVIEHDDHPSLVAAVGKRPVRDTDWLRFSLVHAVQTSTEQLAEAYRPYNPEVRVFPNAVFELPPLREDKPPRVFYGAVGRGPFAAEVARSLGPVTARRPDAEFEVVGDRAVFDALPTDRKRFHDYLPYADYLRLMGGCAVSLSPIEDRPFLDTKSDAKFLDAASAGAVILASPTIYAGAVRHGDTGLIAERLEDWAPLLSMALEDEPMRRRIARQAWGYVRDERMFAYQIEARSAWYHELWRRREELAAALFARDPKLAALVAEAA
;
A
#
# COMPACT_ATOMS: atom_id res chain seq x y z
N MET A 1 -4.57 -15.55 10.59
CA MET A 1 -5.60 -15.75 9.54
C MET A 1 -5.01 -16.73 8.54
N ASP A 2 -5.63 -17.89 8.37
CA ASP A 2 -5.24 -18.83 7.32
C ASP A 2 -5.98 -18.43 6.03
N ALA A 3 -5.24 -18.07 4.99
CA ALA A 3 -5.79 -17.72 3.67
C ALA A 3 -5.82 -18.98 2.79
N LEU A 4 -7.01 -19.35 2.30
CA LEU A 4 -7.20 -20.51 1.42
C LEU A 4 -7.56 -20.02 0.02
N ALA A 5 -6.89 -20.55 -1.01
CA ALA A 5 -7.27 -20.25 -2.39
C ALA A 5 -8.60 -20.94 -2.76
N THR A 6 -9.24 -20.54 -3.86
CA THR A 6 -10.55 -21.09 -4.29
C THR A 6 -10.54 -22.59 -4.54
N ASP A 7 -9.45 -23.10 -5.12
CA ASP A 7 -9.27 -24.52 -5.37
C ASP A 7 -9.06 -25.28 -4.03
N ASP A 8 -8.60 -24.57 -3.00
CA ASP A 8 -8.50 -25.07 -1.62
C ASP A 8 -9.83 -24.98 -0.88
N LEU A 9 -10.81 -24.15 -1.24
CA LEU A 9 -12.10 -24.12 -0.55
C LEU A 9 -12.93 -25.38 -0.88
N ASP A 10 -13.00 -25.79 -2.15
CA ASP A 10 -13.67 -27.05 -2.53
C ASP A 10 -12.91 -28.29 -2.00
N ALA A 11 -11.58 -28.21 -1.82
CA ALA A 11 -10.77 -29.26 -1.22
C ALA A 11 -10.87 -29.28 0.33
N ALA A 12 -10.82 -28.12 0.98
CA ALA A 12 -10.96 -27.92 2.43
C ALA A 12 -12.39 -28.11 2.94
N LEU A 13 -13.41 -27.95 2.08
CA LEU A 13 -14.79 -28.30 2.41
C LEU A 13 -15.06 -29.81 2.21
N ARG A 14 -14.18 -30.54 1.52
CA ARG A 14 -14.19 -32.02 1.45
C ARG A 14 -13.31 -32.67 2.54
N ASP A 15 -12.34 -31.93 3.07
CA ASP A 15 -11.47 -32.34 4.17
C ASP A 15 -11.80 -31.51 5.43
N LEU A 16 -12.67 -32.05 6.29
CA LEU A 16 -13.26 -31.39 7.48
C LEU A 16 -12.25 -30.76 8.47
N SER A 17 -10.96 -31.06 8.34
CA SER A 17 -9.88 -30.61 9.22
C SER A 17 -9.68 -29.09 9.26
N VAL A 18 -10.05 -28.35 8.21
CA VAL A 18 -9.86 -26.88 8.15
C VAL A 18 -10.93 -26.14 8.96
N ALA A 19 -12.19 -26.59 8.92
CA ALA A 19 -13.27 -26.01 9.72
C ALA A 19 -13.20 -26.38 11.21
N GLU A 20 -12.48 -27.46 11.53
CA GLU A 20 -12.11 -27.89 12.88
C GLU A 20 -10.86 -27.17 13.42
N ALA A 21 -9.94 -26.75 12.53
CA ALA A 21 -8.75 -25.97 12.89
C ALA A 21 -9.06 -24.51 13.24
N LEU A 22 -10.17 -23.96 12.75
CA LEU A 22 -10.62 -22.61 13.09
C LEU A 22 -11.13 -22.56 14.54
N ALA A 23 -10.36 -21.92 15.42
CA ALA A 23 -10.78 -21.64 16.79
C ALA A 23 -12.12 -20.86 16.83
N PRO A 24 -12.95 -21.00 17.88
CA PRO A 24 -14.15 -20.18 18.07
C PRO A 24 -13.83 -18.68 17.94
N GLY A 25 -14.60 -17.95 17.13
CA GLY A 25 -14.33 -16.55 16.80
C GLY A 25 -13.25 -16.32 15.73
N GLY A 26 -12.53 -17.35 15.32
CA GLY A 26 -11.57 -17.33 14.22
C GLY A 26 -12.26 -17.07 12.89
N ALA A 27 -11.60 -16.29 12.04
CA ALA A 27 -12.14 -15.89 10.75
C ALA A 27 -11.26 -16.33 9.59
N PHE A 28 -11.89 -16.48 8.43
CA PHE A 28 -11.22 -16.83 7.18
C PHE A 28 -11.79 -16.03 6.01
N VAL A 29 -10.98 -15.96 4.96
CA VAL A 29 -11.33 -15.36 3.68
C VAL A 29 -11.17 -16.42 2.61
N ALA A 30 -12.17 -16.53 1.74
CA ALA A 30 -12.14 -17.42 0.59
C ALA A 30 -12.55 -16.65 -0.67
N VAL A 31 -11.82 -16.86 -1.76
CA VAL A 31 -12.25 -16.37 -3.08
C VAL A 31 -13.07 -17.46 -3.72
N LEU A 32 -14.27 -17.14 -4.20
CA LEU A 32 -15.10 -17.94 -5.08
C LEU A 32 -14.85 -17.47 -6.51
N ARG A 33 -14.23 -18.30 -7.37
CA ARG A 33 -14.04 -18.00 -8.79
C ARG A 33 -15.40 -17.83 -9.48
N PRO A 34 -15.46 -17.28 -10.70
CA PRO A 34 -16.72 -17.11 -11.43
C PRO A 34 -17.56 -18.38 -11.35
N ALA A 35 -18.69 -18.26 -10.67
CA ALA A 35 -19.51 -19.39 -10.28
C ALA A 35 -20.96 -19.06 -10.60
N ALA A 36 -21.67 -20.04 -11.18
CA ALA A 36 -23.10 -19.92 -11.36
C ALA A 36 -23.78 -19.64 -9.99
N PRO A 37 -24.84 -18.82 -9.94
CA PRO A 37 -25.48 -18.44 -8.68
C PRO A 37 -25.86 -19.61 -7.76
N GLU A 38 -26.27 -20.75 -8.35
CA GLU A 38 -26.55 -22.00 -7.63
C GLU A 38 -25.34 -22.56 -6.87
N ARG A 39 -24.13 -22.45 -7.45
CA ARG A 39 -22.89 -22.91 -6.81
C ARG A 39 -22.52 -22.02 -5.62
N VAL A 40 -22.75 -20.72 -5.73
CA VAL A 40 -22.54 -19.78 -4.61
C VAL A 40 -23.47 -20.13 -3.45
N ARG A 41 -24.75 -20.38 -3.74
CA ARG A 41 -25.74 -20.79 -2.72
C ARG A 41 -25.36 -22.10 -2.05
N TYR A 42 -24.91 -23.10 -2.81
CA TYR A 42 -24.45 -24.38 -2.27
C TYR A 42 -23.27 -24.21 -1.29
N LEU A 43 -22.27 -23.42 -1.67
CA LEU A 43 -21.09 -23.17 -0.83
C LEU A 43 -21.46 -22.40 0.44
N LEU A 44 -22.36 -21.41 0.36
CA LEU A 44 -22.85 -20.68 1.53
C LEU A 44 -23.56 -21.60 2.52
N ALA A 45 -24.43 -22.49 2.04
CA ALA A 45 -25.12 -23.46 2.88
C ALA A 45 -24.14 -24.44 3.56
N LEU A 46 -23.09 -24.87 2.84
CA LEU A 46 -22.07 -25.76 3.38
C LEU A 46 -21.24 -25.08 4.48
N VAL A 47 -20.83 -23.82 4.25
CA VAL A 47 -20.11 -23.00 5.24
C VAL A 47 -20.96 -22.81 6.51
N GLN A 48 -22.25 -22.50 6.36
CA GLN A 48 -23.17 -22.37 7.50
C GLN A 48 -23.33 -23.69 8.26
N ALA A 49 -23.45 -24.82 7.56
CA ALA A 49 -23.55 -26.15 8.18
C ALA A 49 -22.30 -26.50 9.02
N LEU A 50 -21.14 -25.92 8.70
CA LEU A 50 -19.90 -26.05 9.46
C LEU A 50 -19.83 -25.10 10.67
N GLY A 51 -20.92 -24.41 11.02
CA GLY A 51 -20.96 -23.47 12.15
C GLY A 51 -20.18 -22.18 11.91
N ILE A 52 -20.00 -21.81 10.65
CA ILE A 52 -19.39 -20.55 10.25
C ILE A 52 -20.51 -19.55 9.92
N GLU A 53 -20.47 -18.41 10.59
CA GLU A 53 -21.23 -17.22 10.25
C GLU A 53 -20.59 -16.55 9.02
N VAL A 54 -21.34 -16.42 7.93
CA VAL A 54 -20.89 -15.66 6.76
C VAL A 54 -21.07 -14.18 7.05
N LEU A 55 -19.97 -13.47 7.26
CA LEU A 55 -19.96 -12.05 7.63
C LEU A 55 -20.10 -11.14 6.41
N GLN A 56 -19.38 -11.48 5.34
CA GLN A 56 -19.40 -10.69 4.11
C GLN A 56 -19.33 -11.58 2.87
N LEU A 57 -20.02 -11.14 1.83
CA LEU A 57 -19.95 -11.70 0.49
C LEU A 57 -19.87 -10.53 -0.48
N GLN A 58 -18.77 -10.44 -1.23
CA GLN A 58 -18.48 -9.26 -2.05
C GLN A 58 -18.08 -9.68 -3.46
N PRO A 59 -18.40 -8.92 -4.51
CA PRO A 59 -17.82 -9.14 -5.83
C PRO A 59 -16.29 -8.98 -5.79
N LEU A 60 -15.56 -9.90 -6.41
CA LEU A 60 -14.18 -9.62 -6.80
C LEU A 60 -14.26 -8.51 -7.86
N ALA A 61 -13.62 -7.37 -7.62
CA ALA A 61 -13.86 -6.20 -8.47
C ALA A 61 -13.21 -6.33 -9.87
N GLY A 62 -13.87 -5.78 -10.89
CA GLY A 62 -13.35 -5.64 -12.26
C GLY A 62 -12.26 -4.57 -12.40
N PRO A 63 -11.88 -4.13 -13.62
CA PRO A 63 -10.62 -3.43 -13.93
C PRO A 63 -10.36 -2.06 -13.26
N GLU A 64 -11.33 -1.46 -12.56
CA GLU A 64 -11.11 -0.35 -11.62
C GLU A 64 -11.48 -0.73 -10.17
N PRO A 65 -10.79 -1.70 -9.54
CA PRO A 65 -11.18 -2.26 -8.24
C PRO A 65 -11.02 -1.29 -7.08
N PHE A 66 -10.24 -0.23 -7.30
CA PHE A 66 -9.89 0.78 -6.30
C PHE A 66 -11.06 1.70 -5.90
N PHE A 67 -12.02 1.95 -6.78
CA PHE A 67 -13.19 2.83 -6.51
C PHE A 67 -14.51 2.07 -6.39
N SER A 68 -14.44 0.80 -6.01
CA SER A 68 -15.63 0.03 -5.71
C SER A 68 -16.24 0.52 -4.39
N ASP A 69 -17.49 0.96 -4.48
CA ASP A 69 -18.39 1.10 -3.34
C ASP A 69 -18.81 -0.31 -2.90
N ILE A 70 -17.95 -1.00 -2.16
CA ILE A 70 -18.23 -2.38 -1.69
C ILE A 70 -19.12 -2.38 -0.44
N ARG A 71 -19.92 -1.32 -0.22
CA ARG A 71 -20.95 -1.33 0.83
C ARG A 71 -22.01 -2.40 0.59
N SER A 72 -22.11 -2.97 -0.61
CA SER A 72 -22.95 -4.10 -0.95
C SER A 72 -22.39 -5.40 -0.36
N ASN A 73 -22.60 -5.59 0.94
CA ASN A 73 -22.59 -6.94 1.50
C ASN A 73 -23.70 -7.73 0.81
N LEU A 74 -23.33 -8.69 -0.03
CA LEU A 74 -24.28 -9.54 -0.75
C LEU A 74 -24.85 -10.66 0.13
N VAL A 75 -24.42 -10.81 1.39
CA VAL A 75 -24.96 -11.86 2.29
C VAL A 75 -26.48 -11.77 2.42
N PRO A 76 -27.11 -10.62 2.73
CA PRO A 76 -28.56 -10.54 2.82
C PRO A 76 -29.26 -10.91 1.51
N ALA A 77 -28.69 -10.47 0.37
CA ALA A 77 -29.21 -10.79 -0.95
C ALA A 77 -29.09 -12.30 -1.22
N ALA A 78 -27.91 -12.89 -1.00
CA ALA A 78 -27.60 -14.29 -1.26
C ALA A 78 -28.40 -15.28 -0.41
N LEU A 79 -28.81 -14.87 0.80
CA LEU A 79 -29.70 -15.64 1.67
C LEU A 79 -31.16 -15.62 1.22
N ALA A 80 -31.61 -14.53 0.58
CA ALA A 80 -32.97 -14.41 0.05
C ALA A 80 -33.10 -14.99 -1.38
N GLU A 81 -32.17 -14.64 -2.27
CA GLU A 81 -32.12 -15.02 -3.69
C GLU A 81 -30.66 -15.26 -4.13
N PRO A 82 -30.40 -16.01 -5.21
CA PRO A 82 -29.03 -16.22 -5.66
C PRO A 82 -28.39 -14.86 -6.03
N PRO A 83 -27.16 -14.54 -5.56
CA PRO A 83 -26.52 -13.29 -5.96
C PRO A 83 -26.27 -13.30 -7.48
N PRO A 84 -26.24 -12.13 -8.15
CA PRO A 84 -26.00 -12.06 -9.59
C PRO A 84 -24.66 -12.71 -9.95
N ALA A 85 -24.61 -13.35 -11.12
CA ALA A 85 -23.37 -13.96 -11.61
C ALA A 85 -22.28 -12.89 -11.76
N THR A 86 -21.09 -13.14 -11.20
CA THR A 86 -19.94 -12.25 -11.33
C THR A 86 -18.86 -12.91 -12.19
N GLU A 87 -18.50 -12.29 -13.32
CA GLU A 87 -17.42 -12.79 -14.20
C GLU A 87 -16.04 -12.72 -13.55
N ALA A 88 -15.88 -11.95 -12.47
CA ALA A 88 -14.64 -11.84 -11.70
C ALA A 88 -14.61 -12.76 -10.46
N GLY A 89 -15.74 -13.35 -10.04
CA GLY A 89 -15.85 -14.13 -8.80
C GLY A 89 -16.35 -13.31 -7.59
N LEU A 90 -16.37 -13.93 -6.40
CA LEU A 90 -16.78 -13.34 -5.13
C LEU A 90 -15.69 -13.54 -4.08
N VAL A 91 -15.60 -12.66 -3.08
CA VAL A 91 -14.85 -12.85 -1.84
C VAL A 91 -15.86 -13.16 -0.75
N LEU A 92 -15.70 -14.31 -0.10
CA LEU A 92 -16.46 -14.74 1.07
C LEU A 92 -15.60 -14.54 2.30
N VAL A 93 -16.17 -13.92 3.32
CA VAL A 93 -15.55 -13.74 4.62
C VAL A 93 -16.44 -14.39 5.66
N GLY A 94 -15.89 -15.34 6.39
CA GLY A 94 -16.62 -16.13 7.39
C GLY A 94 -15.93 -16.11 8.75
N ARG A 95 -16.71 -16.31 9.82
CA ARG A 95 -16.22 -16.44 11.20
C ARG A 95 -16.86 -17.64 11.89
N LYS A 96 -16.07 -18.43 12.61
CA LYS A 96 -16.58 -19.53 13.42
C LYS A 96 -17.42 -19.00 14.58
N ALA A 97 -18.64 -19.50 14.73
CA ALA A 97 -19.53 -19.11 15.82
C ALA A 97 -18.94 -19.43 17.22
N GLY A 98 -19.29 -18.64 18.23
CA GLY A 98 -18.92 -18.91 19.64
C GLY A 98 -17.86 -18.00 20.26
N GLY A 99 -17.50 -16.88 19.62
CA GLY A 99 -16.64 -15.83 20.20
C GLY A 99 -17.37 -14.49 20.34
N PRO A 100 -16.88 -13.55 21.18
CA PRO A 100 -17.40 -12.18 21.21
C PRO A 100 -17.24 -11.53 19.83
N ALA A 101 -18.30 -10.88 19.35
CA ALA A 101 -18.34 -10.23 18.06
C ALA A 101 -18.52 -8.73 18.24
N ASP A 102 -17.43 -7.98 18.25
CA ASP A 102 -17.53 -6.53 18.08
C ASP A 102 -18.17 -6.25 16.71
N PRO A 103 -19.04 -5.22 16.61
CA PRO A 103 -19.55 -4.80 15.31
C PRO A 103 -18.38 -4.39 14.41
N PRO A 104 -18.42 -4.74 13.12
CA PRO A 104 -17.32 -4.44 12.22
C PRO A 104 -17.13 -2.93 12.08
N LEU A 105 -15.89 -2.49 11.98
CA LEU A 105 -15.53 -1.09 11.82
C LEU A 105 -15.61 -0.67 10.36
N LEU A 106 -16.40 0.38 10.11
CA LEU A 106 -16.48 0.99 8.80
C LEU A 106 -15.23 1.83 8.54
N VAL A 107 -14.42 1.44 7.57
CA VAL A 107 -13.28 2.21 7.06
C VAL A 107 -13.68 2.88 5.75
N GLN A 108 -13.85 4.19 5.79
CA GLN A 108 -14.07 5.00 4.59
C GLN A 108 -12.73 5.58 4.12
N PHE A 109 -12.26 5.19 2.95
CA PHE A 109 -11.03 5.70 2.36
C PHE A 109 -11.33 6.75 1.29
N ALA A 110 -10.86 7.98 1.47
CA ALA A 110 -11.02 9.06 0.51
C ALA A 110 -9.71 9.28 -0.27
N ALA A 111 -9.73 8.96 -1.57
CA ALA A 111 -8.52 8.98 -2.39
C ALA A 111 -8.34 10.32 -3.13
N PHE A 112 -7.35 11.13 -2.71
CA PHE A 112 -6.99 12.38 -3.39
C PHE A 112 -5.96 12.15 -4.52
N ALA A 113 -5.15 11.09 -4.43
CA ALA A 113 -4.17 10.73 -5.46
C ALA A 113 -4.34 9.25 -5.86
N PRO A 114 -5.36 8.92 -6.66
CA PRO A 114 -5.80 7.54 -6.90
C PRO A 114 -4.99 6.76 -7.95
N ARG A 115 -4.03 7.41 -8.62
CA ARG A 115 -3.26 6.82 -9.74
C ARG A 115 -1.75 6.87 -9.52
N LEU A 116 -1.32 7.00 -8.27
CA LEU A 116 0.08 7.14 -7.89
C LEU A 116 0.35 6.39 -6.60
N MET A 117 1.53 5.76 -6.53
CA MET A 117 2.04 5.09 -5.34
C MET A 117 1.09 4.01 -4.81
N ASP A 118 0.61 3.13 -5.69
CA ASP A 118 -0.30 2.03 -5.37
C ASP A 118 0.09 1.25 -4.11
N ILE A 119 1.39 1.01 -3.91
CA ILE A 119 1.95 0.39 -2.69
C ILE A 119 1.59 1.10 -1.38
N ARG A 120 1.30 2.39 -1.40
CA ARG A 120 0.86 3.19 -0.24
C ARG A 120 -0.63 3.51 -0.25
N THR A 121 -1.30 3.35 -1.39
CA THR A 121 -2.63 3.91 -1.61
C THR A 121 -3.66 2.81 -1.89
N SER A 122 -3.58 2.16 -3.04
CA SER A 122 -4.51 1.11 -3.45
C SER A 122 -4.28 -0.23 -2.77
N LEU A 123 -3.03 -0.66 -2.65
CA LEU A 123 -2.71 -1.99 -2.11
C LEU A 123 -3.06 -2.16 -0.61
N PRO A 124 -2.80 -1.18 0.30
CA PRO A 124 -3.27 -1.31 1.68
C PRO A 124 -4.79 -1.46 1.77
N SER A 125 -5.52 -0.78 0.89
CA SER A 125 -6.99 -0.86 0.82
C SER A 125 -7.47 -2.25 0.42
N LEU A 126 -6.79 -2.89 -0.54
CA LEU A 126 -7.06 -4.27 -0.93
C LEU A 126 -6.77 -5.26 0.21
N ALA A 127 -5.68 -5.06 0.95
CA ALA A 127 -5.34 -5.88 2.10
C ALA A 127 -6.35 -5.74 3.25
N LEU A 128 -6.77 -4.52 3.58
CA LEU A 128 -7.74 -4.30 4.65
C LEU A 128 -9.13 -4.87 4.33
N ARG A 129 -9.49 -5.01 3.05
CA ARG A 129 -10.73 -5.67 2.62
C ARG A 129 -10.76 -7.16 2.94
N THR A 130 -9.61 -7.78 3.23
CA THR A 130 -9.58 -9.18 3.67
C THR A 130 -9.76 -9.30 5.18
N ASP A 131 -9.92 -8.21 5.93
CA ASP A 131 -10.23 -8.29 7.35
C ASP A 131 -11.75 -8.37 7.60
N PRO A 132 -12.27 -9.47 8.16
CA PRO A 132 -13.69 -9.60 8.58
C PRO A 132 -14.18 -8.53 9.55
N GLY A 133 -13.29 -8.00 10.38
CA GLY A 133 -13.59 -6.96 11.35
C GLY A 133 -13.80 -5.59 10.71
N LEU A 134 -13.51 -5.45 9.40
CA LEU A 134 -13.60 -4.18 8.69
C LEU A 134 -14.65 -4.24 7.58
N VAL A 135 -15.42 -3.16 7.45
CA VAL A 135 -16.19 -2.87 6.23
C VAL A 135 -15.46 -1.74 5.53
N PHE A 136 -14.79 -2.03 4.41
CA PHE A 136 -13.96 -1.06 3.71
C PHE A 136 -14.67 -0.50 2.48
N ALA A 137 -14.76 0.83 2.38
CA ALA A 137 -15.29 1.53 1.21
C ALA A 137 -14.29 2.59 0.74
N CYS A 138 -14.08 2.68 -0.58
CA CYS A 138 -13.25 3.73 -1.17
C CYS A 138 -14.14 4.75 -1.90
N GLN A 139 -13.83 6.04 -1.76
CA GLN A 139 -14.53 7.12 -2.43
C GLN A 139 -13.57 8.06 -3.17
N LYS A 140 -14.10 8.66 -4.23
CA LYS A 140 -13.50 9.82 -4.88
C LYS A 140 -13.80 11.08 -4.06
N ILE A 141 -13.02 12.14 -4.28
CA ILE A 141 -13.32 13.48 -3.76
C ILE A 141 -14.45 14.14 -4.59
N PRO A 142 -15.30 15.01 -4.00
CA PRO A 142 -15.25 15.50 -2.62
C PRO A 142 -15.69 14.45 -1.58
N VAL A 143 -15.19 14.59 -0.35
CA VAL A 143 -15.49 13.66 0.75
C VAL A 143 -16.97 13.74 1.13
N SER A 144 -17.62 12.58 1.20
CA SER A 144 -18.95 12.41 1.76
C SER A 144 -18.91 11.45 2.96
N LEU A 145 -19.69 11.74 3.99
CA LEU A 145 -19.86 10.85 5.15
C LEU A 145 -21.12 10.01 4.95
N PRO A 146 -21.00 8.67 4.85
CA PRO A 146 -22.17 7.83 4.66
C PRO A 146 -23.07 7.85 5.90
N PRO A 147 -24.41 7.81 5.72
CA PRO A 147 -25.36 7.76 6.83
C PRO A 147 -25.13 6.48 7.63
N THR A 148 -24.73 6.63 8.88
CA THR A 148 -24.37 5.52 9.79
C THR A 148 -24.80 5.85 11.21
N PRO A 149 -25.22 4.86 12.02
CA PRO A 149 -25.55 5.10 13.42
C PRO A 149 -24.38 5.79 14.16
N PRO A 150 -24.63 6.82 15.00
CA PRO A 150 -23.55 7.51 15.72
C PRO A 150 -22.66 6.59 16.56
N GLY A 151 -23.24 5.53 17.15
CA GLY A 151 -22.52 4.55 17.96
C GLY A 151 -21.83 3.42 17.19
N ALA A 152 -21.90 3.40 15.86
CA ALA A 152 -21.22 2.37 15.06
C ALA A 152 -19.72 2.68 14.93
N PRO A 153 -18.81 1.68 15.04
CA PRO A 153 -17.38 1.88 14.81
C PRO A 153 -17.09 2.36 13.39
N LYS A 154 -16.43 3.52 13.27
CA LYS A 154 -16.18 4.15 11.98
C LYS A 154 -14.99 5.11 11.95
N VAL A 155 -14.20 4.97 10.90
CA VAL A 155 -12.99 5.76 10.63
C VAL A 155 -13.05 6.22 9.18
N ILE A 156 -12.69 7.49 8.93
CA ILE A 156 -12.40 8.00 7.61
C ILE A 156 -10.90 8.27 7.45
N ILE A 157 -10.30 7.70 6.41
CA ILE A 157 -8.90 7.88 6.05
C ILE A 157 -8.84 8.83 4.85
N LEU A 158 -8.19 9.98 5.03
CA LEU A 158 -7.89 10.92 3.97
C LEU A 158 -6.53 10.56 3.37
N GLN A 159 -6.53 9.95 2.19
CA GLN A 159 -5.30 9.58 1.50
C GLN A 159 -4.70 10.78 0.80
N ARG A 160 -3.52 11.17 1.26
CA ARG A 160 -2.65 12.20 0.68
C ARG A 160 -3.43 13.48 0.31
N PRO A 161 -4.11 14.13 1.27
CA PRO A 161 -4.90 15.32 0.97
C PRO A 161 -3.99 16.42 0.41
N ASN A 162 -4.24 16.80 -0.84
CA ASN A 162 -3.50 17.87 -1.53
C ASN A 162 -4.13 19.25 -1.33
N ASP A 163 -5.38 19.31 -0.85
CA ASP A 163 -6.01 20.59 -0.51
C ASP A 163 -5.33 21.19 0.72
N THR A 164 -4.93 22.45 0.59
CA THR A 164 -4.30 23.22 1.68
C THR A 164 -5.25 24.24 2.30
N ASP A 165 -6.52 24.20 1.91
CA ASP A 165 -7.60 24.91 2.56
C ASP A 165 -7.91 24.27 3.92
N THR A 166 -7.29 24.84 4.96
CA THR A 166 -7.45 24.36 6.33
C THR A 166 -8.86 24.58 6.87
N ASP A 167 -9.62 25.54 6.32
CA ASP A 167 -10.97 25.80 6.81
C ASP A 167 -11.94 24.74 6.31
N LYS A 168 -11.80 24.27 5.07
CA LYS A 168 -12.52 23.07 4.60
C LYS A 168 -12.20 21.84 5.45
N LEU A 169 -10.94 21.63 5.80
CA LEU A 169 -10.56 20.49 6.65
C LEU A 169 -11.11 20.63 8.09
N ARG A 170 -11.16 21.85 8.65
CA ARG A 170 -11.85 22.11 9.92
C ARG A 170 -13.33 21.74 9.84
N GLN A 171 -14.03 22.17 8.79
CA GLN A 171 -15.45 21.86 8.60
C GLN A 171 -15.70 20.36 8.46
N LEU A 172 -14.86 19.65 7.69
CA LEU A 172 -14.93 18.19 7.58
C LEU A 172 -14.68 17.52 8.94
N SER A 173 -13.70 17.98 9.70
CA SER A 173 -13.36 17.41 11.00
C SER A 173 -14.47 17.63 12.02
N LEU A 174 -15.09 18.82 12.01
CA LEU A 174 -16.27 19.12 12.83
C LEU A 174 -17.44 18.19 12.48
N ALA A 175 -17.73 18.01 11.19
CA ALA A 175 -18.78 17.09 10.73
C ALA A 175 -18.49 15.65 11.15
N CYS A 176 -17.24 15.19 11.03
CA CYS A 176 -16.82 13.87 11.47
C CYS A 176 -17.05 13.69 12.97
N ILE A 177 -16.58 14.63 13.80
CA ILE A 177 -16.69 14.55 15.27
C ILE A 177 -18.15 14.49 15.71
N ARG A 178 -19.03 15.34 15.14
CA ARG A 178 -20.47 15.34 15.46
C ARG A 178 -21.14 14.01 15.18
N GLU A 179 -20.76 13.38 14.08
CA GLU A 179 -21.32 12.11 13.65
C GLU A 179 -20.60 10.89 14.26
N GLY A 180 -19.60 11.10 15.13
CA GLY A 180 -18.85 10.02 15.81
C GLY A 180 -17.77 9.35 14.94
N TRP A 181 -17.34 9.98 13.86
CA TRP A 181 -16.25 9.51 13.00
C TRP A 181 -14.88 9.94 13.54
N VAL A 182 -13.93 9.00 13.50
CA VAL A 182 -12.51 9.32 13.60
C VAL A 182 -11.99 9.68 12.21
N ILE A 183 -11.22 10.76 12.13
CA ILE A 183 -10.54 11.21 10.91
C ILE A 183 -9.03 10.95 11.02
N VAL A 184 -8.48 10.25 10.03
CA VAL A 184 -7.06 9.89 9.93
C VAL A 184 -6.50 10.45 8.63
N ILE A 185 -5.32 11.07 8.67
CA ILE A 185 -4.57 11.39 7.45
C ILE A 185 -3.57 10.28 7.16
N GLU A 186 -3.59 9.76 5.93
CA GLU A 186 -2.56 8.91 5.37
C GLU A 186 -1.64 9.78 4.50
N HIS A 187 -0.40 10.02 4.93
CA HIS A 187 0.54 10.91 4.23
C HIS A 187 1.96 10.33 4.16
N ASP A 188 2.52 10.31 2.96
CA ASP A 188 3.81 9.66 2.67
C ASP A 188 4.80 10.61 1.98
N ASP A 189 4.66 11.92 2.24
CA ASP A 189 5.58 12.93 1.73
C ASP A 189 5.91 13.97 2.79
N HIS A 190 7.18 14.33 2.91
CA HIS A 190 7.58 15.48 3.71
C HIS A 190 7.09 16.78 3.06
N PRO A 191 6.33 17.65 3.74
CA PRO A 191 5.79 18.89 3.17
C PRO A 191 6.83 19.77 2.47
N SER A 192 8.05 19.86 3.03
CA SER A 192 9.16 20.59 2.42
C SER A 192 9.62 20.02 1.07
N LEU A 193 9.61 18.69 0.91
CA LEU A 193 9.93 18.05 -0.38
C LEU A 193 8.84 18.33 -1.40
N VAL A 194 7.56 18.25 -1.00
CA VAL A 194 6.42 18.54 -1.88
C VAL A 194 6.49 19.98 -2.38
N ALA A 195 6.77 20.93 -1.49
CA ALA A 195 6.92 22.34 -1.84
C ALA A 195 8.09 22.56 -2.81
N ALA A 196 9.25 21.94 -2.56
CA ALA A 196 10.42 22.04 -3.42
C ALA A 196 10.17 21.47 -4.82
N VAL A 197 9.52 20.30 -4.93
CA VAL A 197 9.12 19.72 -6.23
C VAL A 197 8.12 20.64 -6.95
N GLY A 198 7.18 21.22 -6.21
CA GLY A 198 6.22 22.21 -6.72
C GLY A 198 6.82 23.59 -7.00
N LYS A 199 8.14 23.79 -6.80
CA LYS A 199 8.85 25.06 -6.96
C LYS A 199 8.20 26.23 -6.22
N ARG A 200 7.71 25.96 -5.01
CA ARG A 200 7.05 26.94 -4.14
C ARG A 200 7.64 26.92 -2.73
N PRO A 201 7.52 28.01 -1.96
CA PRO A 201 7.88 27.98 -0.55
C PRO A 201 6.95 27.03 0.23
N VAL A 202 7.48 26.52 1.35
CA VAL A 202 6.69 25.83 2.37
C VAL A 202 5.77 26.84 3.04
N ARG A 203 4.52 26.46 3.28
CA ARG A 203 3.52 27.28 3.97
C ARG A 203 3.11 26.58 5.26
N ASP A 204 2.69 27.35 6.26
CA ASP A 204 2.19 26.80 7.52
C ASP A 204 1.01 25.85 7.30
N THR A 205 0.16 26.15 6.31
CA THR A 205 -0.97 25.29 5.92
C THR A 205 -0.55 23.91 5.40
N ASP A 206 0.69 23.77 4.92
CA ASP A 206 1.20 22.47 4.50
C ASP A 206 1.43 21.52 5.68
N TRP A 207 1.58 22.06 6.89
CA TRP A 207 1.78 21.31 8.13
C TRP A 207 0.54 21.31 9.03
N LEU A 208 -0.17 22.44 9.09
CA LEU A 208 -1.34 22.62 9.95
C LEU A 208 -2.42 21.55 9.72
N ARG A 209 -2.52 20.98 8.51
CA ARG A 209 -3.47 19.90 8.22
C ARG A 209 -3.35 18.70 9.16
N PHE A 210 -2.16 18.41 9.69
CA PHE A 210 -1.94 17.28 10.59
C PHE A 210 -2.55 17.52 11.98
N SER A 211 -2.61 18.78 12.45
CA SER A 211 -3.21 19.11 13.74
C SER A 211 -4.74 19.07 13.73
N LEU A 212 -5.34 19.14 12.54
CA LEU A 212 -6.79 19.21 12.30
C LEU A 212 -7.48 17.85 12.26
N VAL A 213 -6.77 16.75 12.52
CA VAL A 213 -7.33 15.39 12.49
C VAL A 213 -7.06 14.64 13.79
N HIS A 214 -7.73 13.50 14.00
CA HIS A 214 -7.58 12.71 15.22
C HIS A 214 -6.21 12.04 15.24
N ALA A 215 -5.77 11.48 14.12
CA ALA A 215 -4.49 10.78 14.00
C ALA A 215 -3.88 10.88 12.59
N VAL A 216 -2.59 10.53 12.49
CA VAL A 216 -1.84 10.47 11.23
C VAL A 216 -1.23 9.08 11.09
N GLN A 217 -1.27 8.51 9.89
CA GLN A 217 -0.47 7.33 9.55
C GLN A 217 0.50 7.65 8.41
N THR A 218 1.69 7.04 8.47
CA THR A 218 2.78 7.24 7.50
C THR A 218 3.65 5.99 7.34
N SER A 219 4.65 6.02 6.45
CA SER A 219 5.44 4.83 6.09
C SER A 219 6.83 4.74 6.73
N THR A 220 7.37 5.83 7.25
CA THR A 220 8.71 5.88 7.85
C THR A 220 8.69 6.57 9.20
N GLU A 221 9.63 6.21 10.08
CA GLU A 221 9.74 6.88 11.37
C GLU A 221 10.21 8.32 11.24
N GLN A 222 11.04 8.63 10.25
CA GLN A 222 11.47 9.99 9.95
C GLN A 222 10.27 10.90 9.59
N LEU A 223 9.30 10.39 8.82
CA LEU A 223 8.05 11.13 8.58
C LEU A 223 7.21 11.25 9.85
N ALA A 224 7.14 10.19 10.65
CA ALA A 224 6.38 10.24 11.90
C ALA A 224 6.96 11.27 12.87
N GLU A 225 8.28 11.32 13.02
CA GLU A 225 9.00 12.36 13.78
C GLU A 225 8.69 13.76 13.27
N ALA A 226 8.61 13.96 11.95
CA ALA A 226 8.24 15.25 11.37
C ALA A 226 6.76 15.64 11.66
N TYR A 227 5.86 14.66 11.78
CA TYR A 227 4.43 14.92 12.02
C TYR A 227 4.05 15.04 13.50
N ARG A 228 4.78 14.36 14.41
CA ARG A 228 4.51 14.34 15.86
C ARG A 228 4.35 15.73 16.51
N PRO A 229 5.14 16.77 16.11
CA PRO A 229 4.94 18.13 16.64
C PRO A 229 3.57 18.74 16.34
N TYR A 230 2.91 18.30 15.26
CA TYR A 230 1.58 18.79 14.85
C TYR A 230 0.45 17.88 15.34
N ASN A 231 0.73 16.58 15.51
CA ASN A 231 -0.23 15.61 16.03
C ASN A 231 0.51 14.50 16.78
N PRO A 232 0.30 14.31 18.10
CA PRO A 232 1.00 13.26 18.84
C PRO A 232 0.56 11.84 18.46
N GLU A 233 -0.62 11.67 17.86
CA GLU A 233 -1.18 10.37 17.49
C GLU A 233 -0.73 9.99 16.07
N VAL A 234 0.53 9.54 15.96
CA VAL A 234 1.13 9.10 14.68
C VAL A 234 1.48 7.63 14.72
N ARG A 235 1.06 6.88 13.71
CA ARG A 235 1.41 5.47 13.54
C ARG A 235 2.17 5.22 12.25
N VAL A 236 3.28 4.50 12.35
CA VAL A 236 4.03 4.04 11.18
C VAL A 236 3.54 2.67 10.77
N PHE A 237 3.23 2.55 9.49
CA PHE A 237 3.02 1.28 8.81
C PHE A 237 3.91 1.28 7.57
N PRO A 238 5.06 0.59 7.57
CA PRO A 238 5.95 0.59 6.41
C PRO A 238 5.25 0.14 5.13
N ASN A 239 5.74 0.57 3.97
CA ASN A 239 5.24 0.01 2.71
C ASN A 239 5.52 -1.50 2.68
N ALA A 240 4.61 -2.25 2.04
CA ALA A 240 4.62 -3.70 2.01
C ALA A 240 4.11 -4.21 0.66
N VAL A 241 4.38 -5.47 0.35
CA VAL A 241 3.97 -6.14 -0.89
C VAL A 241 2.65 -6.86 -0.67
N PHE A 242 1.74 -6.74 -1.62
CA PHE A 242 0.43 -7.39 -1.55
C PHE A 242 0.47 -8.80 -2.14
N GLU A 243 0.98 -8.92 -3.37
CA GLU A 243 1.16 -10.18 -4.08
C GLU A 243 2.65 -10.41 -4.32
N LEU A 244 3.12 -11.61 -3.94
CA LEU A 244 4.50 -12.02 -4.16
C LEU A 244 4.55 -13.13 -5.22
N PRO A 245 4.87 -12.82 -6.48
CA PRO A 245 4.94 -13.84 -7.52
C PRO A 245 6.11 -14.80 -7.25
N PRO A 246 6.04 -16.06 -7.76
CA PRO A 246 7.17 -16.99 -7.68
C PRO A 246 8.44 -16.37 -8.26
N LEU A 247 9.56 -16.56 -7.56
CA LEU A 247 10.85 -16.02 -7.98
C LEU A 247 11.28 -16.62 -9.32
N ARG A 248 11.59 -15.75 -10.28
CA ARG A 248 12.22 -16.12 -11.56
C ARG A 248 13.70 -15.83 -11.49
N GLU A 249 14.52 -16.88 -11.41
CA GLU A 249 15.97 -16.77 -11.22
C GLU A 249 16.76 -16.57 -12.52
N ASP A 250 16.17 -16.95 -13.65
CA ASP A 250 16.74 -16.71 -14.96
C ASP A 250 16.21 -15.38 -15.52
N LYS A 251 17.14 -14.43 -15.70
CA LYS A 251 16.87 -13.07 -16.15
C LYS A 251 17.90 -12.71 -17.23
N PRO A 252 17.48 -12.13 -18.36
CA PRO A 252 18.42 -11.59 -19.33
C PRO A 252 19.24 -10.45 -18.69
N PRO A 253 20.39 -10.07 -19.27
CA PRO A 253 21.22 -8.95 -18.80
C PRO A 253 20.57 -7.59 -19.10
N ARG A 254 19.36 -7.40 -18.58
CA ARG A 254 18.53 -6.21 -18.76
C ARG A 254 18.47 -5.43 -17.46
N VAL A 255 18.63 -4.12 -17.57
CA VAL A 255 18.70 -3.17 -16.47
C VAL A 255 17.48 -2.28 -16.51
N PHE A 256 16.83 -2.14 -15.38
CA PHE A 256 15.64 -1.33 -15.22
C PHE A 256 15.97 -0.01 -14.51
N TYR A 257 15.40 1.09 -14.98
CA TYR A 257 15.27 2.33 -14.21
C TYR A 257 13.84 2.84 -14.33
N GLY A 258 13.21 3.17 -13.20
CA GLY A 258 11.85 3.66 -13.19
C GLY A 258 11.56 4.63 -12.05
N ALA A 259 11.75 5.91 -12.33
CA ALA A 259 11.45 7.01 -11.42
C ALA A 259 11.24 8.30 -12.23
N VAL A 260 10.66 9.31 -11.59
CA VAL A 260 10.51 10.65 -12.18
C VAL A 260 11.02 11.69 -11.19
N GLY A 261 11.64 12.74 -11.71
CA GLY A 261 12.05 13.90 -10.89
C GLY A 261 13.19 13.60 -9.93
N ARG A 262 14.08 12.65 -10.26
CA ARG A 262 15.27 12.32 -9.43
C ARG A 262 16.40 13.36 -9.54
N GLY A 263 16.26 14.35 -10.43
CA GLY A 263 17.24 15.41 -10.59
C GLY A 263 18.45 14.99 -11.44
N PRO A 264 19.47 15.85 -11.56
CA PRO A 264 20.60 15.66 -12.47
C PRO A 264 21.47 14.45 -12.12
N PHE A 265 21.54 14.07 -10.84
CA PHE A 265 22.38 12.95 -10.38
C PHE A 265 22.01 11.61 -11.03
N ALA A 266 20.71 11.33 -11.25
CA ALA A 266 20.32 10.08 -11.91
C ALA A 266 20.84 10.00 -13.36
N ALA A 267 20.85 11.13 -14.08
CA ALA A 267 21.42 11.20 -15.43
C ALA A 267 22.96 11.16 -15.41
N GLU A 268 23.60 11.63 -14.33
CA GLU A 268 25.04 11.46 -14.12
C GLU A 268 25.43 10.01 -13.89
N VAL A 269 24.68 9.29 -13.05
CA VAL A 269 24.82 7.84 -12.89
C VAL A 269 24.67 7.14 -14.24
N ALA A 270 23.64 7.46 -15.03
CA ALA A 270 23.46 6.89 -16.36
C ALA A 270 24.68 7.11 -17.29
N ARG A 271 25.23 8.33 -17.33
CA ARG A 271 26.46 8.64 -18.10
C ARG A 271 27.66 7.84 -17.64
N SER A 272 27.76 7.56 -16.34
CA SER A 272 28.89 6.82 -15.76
C SER A 272 28.94 5.34 -16.18
N LEU A 273 27.85 4.78 -16.74
CA LEU A 273 27.75 3.37 -17.10
C LEU A 273 28.47 2.97 -18.40
N GLY A 274 29.21 3.88 -19.04
CA GLY A 274 29.97 3.61 -20.27
C GLY A 274 30.89 2.37 -20.21
N PRO A 275 31.64 2.13 -19.12
CA PRO A 275 32.42 0.91 -18.98
C PRO A 275 31.59 -0.36 -19.02
N VAL A 276 30.36 -0.33 -18.49
CA VAL A 276 29.43 -1.48 -18.50
C VAL A 276 28.95 -1.76 -19.91
N THR A 277 28.51 -0.73 -20.65
CA THR A 277 27.98 -0.90 -22.01
C THR A 277 29.06 -1.29 -23.01
N ALA A 278 30.30 -0.84 -22.81
CA ALA A 278 31.45 -1.29 -23.59
C ALA A 278 31.81 -2.76 -23.33
N ARG A 279 31.77 -3.20 -22.06
CA ARG A 279 32.11 -4.58 -21.66
C ARG A 279 30.98 -5.58 -21.96
N ARG A 280 29.73 -5.14 -21.88
CA ARG A 280 28.50 -5.90 -22.12
C ARG A 280 27.65 -5.18 -23.16
N PRO A 281 28.05 -5.20 -24.45
CA PRO A 281 27.27 -4.56 -25.50
C PRO A 281 25.88 -5.21 -25.66
N ASP A 282 25.68 -6.43 -25.14
CA ASP A 282 24.41 -7.16 -25.01
C ASP A 282 23.49 -6.67 -23.89
N ALA A 283 23.97 -5.81 -22.98
CA ALA A 283 23.13 -5.26 -21.92
C ALA A 283 22.04 -4.35 -22.49
N GLU A 284 20.79 -4.60 -22.07
CA GLU A 284 19.62 -3.82 -22.45
C GLU A 284 19.16 -2.92 -21.30
N PHE A 285 18.64 -1.74 -21.61
CA PHE A 285 18.15 -0.79 -20.60
C PHE A 285 16.67 -0.45 -20.84
N GLU A 286 15.85 -0.60 -19.82
CA GLU A 286 14.45 -0.18 -19.80
C GLU A 286 14.31 1.05 -18.90
N VAL A 287 13.91 2.19 -19.47
CA VAL A 287 13.77 3.46 -18.74
C VAL A 287 12.31 3.89 -18.74
N VAL A 288 11.73 4.06 -17.55
CA VAL A 288 10.35 4.49 -17.36
C VAL A 288 10.31 5.91 -16.78
N GLY A 289 9.73 6.85 -17.52
CA GLY A 289 9.34 8.18 -17.05
C GLY A 289 10.42 9.27 -17.00
N ASP A 290 11.70 8.95 -17.20
CA ASP A 290 12.80 9.93 -17.10
C ASP A 290 13.61 10.01 -18.39
N ARG A 291 13.28 11.01 -19.21
CA ARG A 291 13.92 11.20 -20.52
C ARG A 291 15.39 11.60 -20.39
N ALA A 292 15.76 12.34 -19.35
CA ALA A 292 17.14 12.77 -19.13
C ALA A 292 18.06 11.56 -18.85
N VAL A 293 17.59 10.61 -18.05
CA VAL A 293 18.29 9.34 -17.81
C VAL A 293 18.39 8.52 -19.09
N PHE A 294 17.30 8.40 -19.86
CA PHE A 294 17.30 7.67 -21.12
C PHE A 294 18.33 8.25 -22.11
N ASP A 295 18.32 9.57 -22.33
CA ASP A 295 19.23 10.23 -23.26
C ASP A 295 20.70 10.10 -22.81
N ALA A 296 20.94 10.15 -21.50
CA ALA A 296 22.26 10.04 -20.87
C ALA A 296 22.93 8.65 -20.97
N LEU A 297 22.17 7.58 -21.16
CA LEU A 297 22.72 6.22 -21.23
C LEU A 297 23.63 6.04 -22.47
N PRO A 298 24.89 5.59 -22.30
CA PRO A 298 25.87 5.44 -23.38
C PRO A 298 25.71 4.10 -24.14
N THR A 299 24.52 3.88 -24.70
CA THR A 299 24.19 2.71 -25.52
C THR A 299 22.93 2.98 -26.36
N ASP A 300 22.83 2.30 -27.51
CA ASP A 300 21.61 2.29 -28.33
C ASP A 300 20.66 1.15 -27.92
N ARG A 301 21.10 0.19 -27.10
CA ARG A 301 20.26 -0.91 -26.56
C ARG A 301 19.43 -0.45 -25.37
N LYS A 302 18.62 0.57 -25.59
CA LYS A 302 17.75 1.18 -24.58
C LYS A 302 16.35 1.39 -25.12
N ARG A 303 15.35 1.26 -24.25
CA ARG A 303 13.93 1.54 -24.55
C ARG A 303 13.37 2.50 -23.53
N PHE A 304 12.61 3.48 -24.04
CA PHE A 304 11.91 4.46 -23.22
C PHE A 304 10.44 4.08 -23.12
N HIS A 305 9.89 4.20 -21.93
CA HIS A 305 8.48 4.05 -21.63
C HIS A 305 7.99 5.31 -20.90
N ASP A 306 6.80 5.78 -21.26
CA ASP A 306 6.08 6.77 -20.46
C ASP A 306 5.58 6.14 -19.14
N TYR A 307 4.69 6.82 -18.44
CA TYR A 307 4.06 6.27 -17.23
C TYR A 307 3.32 4.97 -17.53
N LEU A 308 3.68 3.92 -16.79
CA LEU A 308 3.04 2.61 -16.87
C LEU A 308 2.06 2.44 -15.71
N PRO A 309 0.93 1.72 -15.91
CA PRO A 309 0.17 1.14 -14.81
C PRO A 309 1.08 0.33 -13.89
N TYR A 310 0.83 0.35 -12.58
CA TYR A 310 1.75 -0.23 -11.60
C TYR A 310 2.01 -1.73 -11.83
N ALA A 311 0.99 -2.50 -12.22
CA ALA A 311 1.16 -3.92 -12.59
C ALA A 311 2.08 -4.12 -13.81
N ASP A 312 2.00 -3.23 -14.81
CA ASP A 312 2.86 -3.28 -16.00
C ASP A 312 4.29 -2.82 -15.68
N TYR A 313 4.43 -1.83 -14.79
CA TYR A 313 5.70 -1.39 -14.23
C TYR A 313 6.43 -2.55 -13.53
N LEU A 314 5.75 -3.28 -12.64
CA LEU A 314 6.31 -4.45 -11.95
C LEU A 314 6.61 -5.59 -12.92
N ARG A 315 5.77 -5.82 -13.94
CA ARG A 315 6.01 -6.86 -14.95
C ARG A 315 7.24 -6.55 -15.81
N LEU A 316 7.43 -5.29 -16.21
CA LEU A 316 8.61 -4.84 -16.95
C LEU A 316 9.87 -4.99 -16.09
N MET A 317 9.83 -4.54 -14.84
CA MET A 317 10.92 -4.73 -13.87
C MET A 317 11.23 -6.21 -13.66
N GLY A 318 10.21 -7.06 -13.58
CA GLY A 318 10.35 -8.51 -13.48
C GLY A 318 10.95 -9.18 -14.73
N GLY A 319 11.08 -8.46 -15.85
CA GLY A 319 11.87 -8.89 -17.01
C GLY A 319 13.36 -8.54 -16.92
N CYS A 320 13.78 -7.83 -15.87
CA CYS A 320 15.13 -7.29 -15.73
C CYS A 320 15.92 -8.02 -14.63
N ALA A 321 17.23 -8.08 -14.80
CA ALA A 321 18.17 -8.65 -13.85
C ALA A 321 18.48 -7.67 -12.70
N VAL A 322 18.60 -6.38 -13.02
CA VAL A 322 19.01 -5.32 -12.08
C VAL A 322 18.04 -4.15 -12.17
N SER A 323 17.71 -3.53 -11.03
CA SER A 323 16.95 -2.29 -10.93
C SER A 323 17.81 -1.18 -10.33
N LEU A 324 17.97 -0.06 -11.05
CA LEU A 324 18.74 1.09 -10.60
C LEU A 324 17.86 2.06 -9.80
N SER A 325 18.35 2.49 -8.64
CA SER A 325 17.70 3.50 -7.80
C SER A 325 18.68 4.58 -7.32
N PRO A 326 19.24 5.40 -8.23
CA PRO A 326 20.11 6.50 -7.88
C PRO A 326 19.30 7.64 -7.25
N ILE A 327 19.75 8.11 -6.09
CA ILE A 327 19.13 9.22 -5.36
C ILE A 327 20.26 10.06 -4.77
N GLU A 328 20.31 11.32 -5.17
CA GLU A 328 21.23 12.31 -4.60
C GLU A 328 20.87 12.56 -3.13
N ASP A 329 21.86 12.68 -2.26
CA ASP A 329 21.61 13.06 -0.87
C ASP A 329 21.23 14.53 -0.78
N ARG A 330 19.99 14.80 -0.38
CA ARG A 330 19.44 16.14 -0.18
C ARG A 330 18.51 16.14 1.02
N PRO A 331 18.34 17.29 1.71
CA PRO A 331 17.51 17.37 2.90
C PRO A 331 16.13 16.73 2.71
N PHE A 332 15.71 15.97 3.73
CA PHE A 332 14.44 15.27 3.82
C PHE A 332 14.26 14.09 2.84
N LEU A 333 15.24 13.75 1.99
CA LEU A 333 15.11 12.57 1.13
C LEU A 333 15.17 11.26 1.90
N ASP A 334 15.88 11.25 3.02
CA ASP A 334 15.93 10.19 4.03
C ASP A 334 14.57 9.88 4.67
N THR A 335 13.59 10.79 4.57
CA THR A 335 12.22 10.52 5.03
C THR A 335 11.42 9.65 4.05
N LYS A 336 11.89 9.44 2.82
CA LYS A 336 11.21 8.57 1.85
C LYS A 336 11.34 7.10 2.26
N SER A 337 10.37 6.30 1.85
CA SER A 337 10.39 4.85 2.06
C SER A 337 11.22 4.09 1.01
N ASP A 338 11.48 2.84 1.33
CA ASP A 338 12.19 1.84 0.52
C ASP A 338 11.29 1.15 -0.53
N ALA A 339 10.19 1.77 -0.96
CA ALA A 339 9.22 1.14 -1.86
C ALA A 339 9.84 0.55 -3.15
N LYS A 340 10.87 1.19 -3.73
CA LYS A 340 11.56 0.67 -4.92
C LYS A 340 12.40 -0.57 -4.65
N PHE A 341 12.90 -0.74 -3.42
CA PHE A 341 13.52 -1.98 -3.01
C PHE A 341 12.50 -3.11 -2.94
N LEU A 342 11.31 -2.86 -2.38
CA LEU A 342 10.23 -3.85 -2.35
C LEU A 342 9.74 -4.22 -3.75
N ASP A 343 9.57 -3.24 -4.64
CA ASP A 343 9.22 -3.46 -6.04
C ASP A 343 10.25 -4.39 -6.71
N ALA A 344 11.56 -4.09 -6.54
CA ALA A 344 12.64 -4.88 -7.14
C ALA A 344 12.72 -6.30 -6.55
N ALA A 345 12.67 -6.40 -5.23
CA ALA A 345 12.74 -7.67 -4.51
C ALA A 345 11.57 -8.60 -4.86
N SER A 346 10.34 -8.07 -4.90
CA SER A 346 9.14 -8.85 -5.30
C SER A 346 9.17 -9.26 -6.77
N ALA A 347 9.73 -8.43 -7.65
CA ALA A 347 9.93 -8.75 -9.07
C ALA A 347 11.12 -9.70 -9.35
N GLY A 348 11.95 -9.98 -8.33
CA GLY A 348 13.16 -10.80 -8.46
C GLY A 348 14.31 -10.10 -9.20
N ALA A 349 14.33 -8.76 -9.20
CA ALA A 349 15.44 -7.95 -9.71
C ALA A 349 16.36 -7.54 -8.55
N VAL A 350 17.67 -7.60 -8.75
CA VAL A 350 18.63 -7.09 -7.75
C VAL A 350 18.61 -5.56 -7.79
N ILE A 351 18.35 -4.90 -6.67
CA ILE A 351 18.46 -3.44 -6.59
C ILE A 351 19.92 -3.01 -6.49
N LEU A 352 20.30 -1.99 -7.25
CA LEU A 352 21.52 -1.20 -7.08
C LEU A 352 21.13 0.25 -6.79
N ALA A 353 21.47 0.76 -5.61
CA ALA A 353 20.95 2.02 -5.11
C ALA A 353 21.97 2.90 -4.38
N SER A 354 21.66 4.19 -4.27
CA SER A 354 22.37 5.13 -3.38
C SER A 354 22.05 4.85 -1.91
N PRO A 355 22.92 5.24 -0.94
CA PRO A 355 22.69 4.96 0.48
C PRO A 355 21.54 5.74 1.11
N THR A 356 21.24 6.97 0.66
CA THR A 356 20.35 7.96 1.33
C THR A 356 19.04 7.41 1.88
N ILE A 357 18.37 6.51 1.15
CA ILE A 357 17.11 5.85 1.57
C ILE A 357 17.32 4.38 1.89
N TYR A 358 18.27 3.75 1.21
CA TYR A 358 18.35 2.29 1.15
C TYR A 358 19.38 1.69 2.11
N ALA A 359 20.27 2.48 2.72
CA ALA A 359 21.28 1.97 3.65
C ALA A 359 20.66 1.24 4.86
N GLY A 360 19.47 1.67 5.31
CA GLY A 360 18.73 1.00 6.40
C GLY A 360 17.91 -0.23 5.97
N ALA A 361 17.63 -0.39 4.67
CA ALA A 361 16.73 -1.43 4.16
C ALA A 361 17.45 -2.52 3.33
N VAL A 362 18.56 -2.17 2.69
CA VAL A 362 19.32 -3.03 1.79
C VAL A 362 20.63 -3.42 2.46
N ARG A 363 20.85 -4.73 2.64
CA ARG A 363 22.12 -5.29 3.09
C ARG A 363 23.02 -5.51 1.88
N HIS A 364 24.05 -4.68 1.74
CA HIS A 364 24.98 -4.73 0.61
C HIS A 364 25.55 -6.15 0.42
N GLY A 365 25.42 -6.69 -0.79
CA GLY A 365 25.90 -8.03 -1.17
C GLY A 365 25.03 -9.20 -0.69
N ASP A 366 23.95 -8.92 0.06
CA ASP A 366 23.00 -9.91 0.58
C ASP A 366 21.59 -9.72 0.00
N THR A 367 20.94 -8.57 0.22
CA THR A 367 19.59 -8.28 -0.32
C THR A 367 19.58 -7.23 -1.43
N GLY A 368 20.73 -6.65 -1.74
CA GLY A 368 20.91 -5.72 -2.85
C GLY A 368 22.33 -5.17 -2.87
N LEU A 369 22.56 -4.16 -3.68
CA LEU A 369 23.86 -3.49 -3.80
C LEU A 369 23.69 -2.00 -3.50
N ILE A 370 24.61 -1.46 -2.71
CA ILE A 370 24.70 -0.03 -2.39
C ILE A 370 25.94 0.53 -3.06
N ALA A 371 25.74 1.58 -3.85
CA ALA A 371 26.79 2.43 -4.42
C ALA A 371 26.90 3.68 -3.56
N GLU A 372 27.98 3.79 -2.79
CA GLU A 372 28.26 4.93 -1.89
C GLU A 372 28.54 6.20 -2.69
N ARG A 373 29.19 6.04 -3.85
CA ARG A 373 29.68 7.13 -4.70
C ARG A 373 29.39 6.86 -6.17
N LEU A 374 29.56 7.88 -7.02
CA LEU A 374 29.28 7.78 -8.45
C LEU A 374 30.16 6.71 -9.13
N GLU A 375 31.41 6.60 -8.71
CA GLU A 375 32.40 5.64 -9.20
C GLU A 375 32.05 4.17 -8.93
N ASP A 376 31.17 3.89 -7.96
CA ASP A 376 30.79 2.52 -7.59
C ASP A 376 29.76 1.90 -8.54
N TRP A 377 29.01 2.73 -9.28
CA TRP A 377 27.87 2.27 -10.08
C TRP A 377 28.26 1.32 -11.21
N ALA A 378 29.27 1.68 -12.00
CA ALA A 378 29.69 0.85 -13.12
C ALA A 378 30.29 -0.50 -12.66
N PRO A 379 31.25 -0.55 -11.70
CA PRO A 379 31.77 -1.81 -11.18
C PRO A 379 30.69 -2.73 -10.59
N LEU A 380 29.77 -2.18 -9.77
CA LEU A 380 28.71 -2.97 -9.14
C LEU A 380 27.70 -3.48 -10.16
N LEU A 381 27.34 -2.68 -11.16
CA LEU A 381 26.45 -3.11 -12.23
C LEU A 381 27.10 -4.20 -13.10
N SER A 382 28.38 -4.06 -13.46
CA SER A 382 29.13 -5.11 -14.16
C SER A 382 29.13 -6.42 -13.38
N MET A 383 29.44 -6.37 -12.08
CA MET A 383 29.41 -7.53 -11.21
C MET A 383 28.03 -8.21 -11.19
N ALA A 384 26.95 -7.43 -11.04
CA ALA A 384 25.58 -7.96 -11.03
C ALA A 384 25.16 -8.61 -12.37
N LEU A 385 25.65 -8.09 -13.51
CA LEU A 385 25.34 -8.62 -14.83
C LEU A 385 26.21 -9.83 -15.22
N GLU A 386 27.41 -9.97 -14.65
CA GLU A 386 28.38 -11.02 -14.99
C GLU A 386 28.36 -12.21 -14.03
N ASP A 387 28.22 -11.97 -12.73
CA ASP A 387 28.17 -13.01 -11.70
C ASP A 387 26.71 -13.44 -11.44
N GLU A 388 26.24 -14.38 -12.26
CA GLU A 388 24.90 -14.94 -12.16
C GLU A 388 24.63 -15.68 -10.84
N PRO A 389 25.53 -16.54 -10.32
CA PRO A 389 25.35 -17.16 -9.00
C PRO A 389 25.17 -16.13 -7.87
N MET A 390 25.99 -15.08 -7.83
CA MET A 390 25.85 -13.99 -6.86
C MET A 390 24.53 -13.26 -7.05
N ARG A 391 24.18 -12.87 -8.28
CA ARG A 391 22.92 -12.17 -8.58
C ARG A 391 21.70 -13.00 -8.11
N ARG A 392 21.67 -14.30 -8.42
CA ARG A 392 20.58 -15.20 -8.01
C ARG A 392 20.49 -15.32 -6.49
N ARG A 393 21.62 -15.44 -5.80
CA ARG A 393 21.66 -15.45 -4.33
C ARG A 393 21.05 -14.16 -3.77
N ILE A 394 21.46 -13.00 -4.26
CA ILE A 394 20.96 -11.71 -3.79
C ILE A 394 19.46 -11.57 -4.04
N ALA A 395 19.00 -11.88 -5.25
CA ALA A 395 17.58 -11.82 -5.60
C ALA A 395 16.74 -12.75 -4.71
N ARG A 396 17.22 -13.96 -4.41
CA ARG A 396 16.54 -14.91 -3.53
C ARG A 396 16.44 -14.42 -2.09
N GLN A 397 17.50 -13.81 -1.57
CA GLN A 397 17.49 -13.24 -0.21
C GLN A 397 16.56 -12.04 -0.11
N ALA A 398 16.57 -11.15 -1.11
CA ALA A 398 15.67 -10.01 -1.17
C ALA A 398 14.20 -10.45 -1.26
N TRP A 399 13.90 -11.41 -2.13
CA TRP A 399 12.58 -12.00 -2.28
C TRP A 399 12.11 -12.71 -0.99
N GLY A 400 13.01 -13.46 -0.34
CA GLY A 400 12.76 -14.11 0.95
C GLY A 400 12.47 -13.10 2.07
N TYR A 401 13.23 -12.01 2.16
CA TYR A 401 12.94 -10.90 3.07
C TYR A 401 11.55 -10.31 2.85
N VAL A 402 11.14 -10.12 1.59
CA VAL A 402 9.77 -9.66 1.31
C VAL A 402 8.74 -10.66 1.81
N ARG A 403 8.91 -11.94 1.44
CA ARG A 403 8.01 -13.03 1.86
C ARG A 403 7.83 -13.06 3.36
N ASP A 404 8.93 -12.98 4.11
CA ASP A 404 8.96 -13.27 5.54
C ASP A 404 8.66 -12.05 6.42
N GLU A 405 8.91 -10.83 5.92
CA GLU A 405 8.87 -9.62 6.77
C GLU A 405 8.07 -8.44 6.19
N ARG A 406 7.85 -8.39 4.86
CA ARG A 406 7.33 -7.18 4.19
C ARG A 406 6.08 -7.43 3.36
N MET A 407 5.26 -8.40 3.74
CA MET A 407 3.93 -8.61 3.16
C MET A 407 2.85 -7.80 3.90
N PHE A 408 1.85 -7.30 3.17
CA PHE A 408 0.70 -6.61 3.78
C PHE A 408 -0.05 -7.47 4.79
N ALA A 409 -0.06 -8.79 4.58
CA ALA A 409 -0.69 -9.76 5.48
C ALA A 409 -0.25 -9.57 6.96
N TYR A 410 1.00 -9.15 7.18
CA TYR A 410 1.55 -8.91 8.52
C TYR A 410 1.10 -7.60 9.17
N GLN A 411 0.47 -6.71 8.40
CA GLN A 411 0.03 -5.40 8.87
C GLN A 411 -1.48 -5.31 9.09
N ILE A 412 -2.27 -6.25 8.57
CA ILE A 412 -3.74 -6.18 8.61
C ILE A 412 -4.24 -6.08 10.04
N GLU A 413 -3.83 -7.02 10.90
CA GLU A 413 -4.23 -7.04 12.31
C GLU A 413 -3.81 -5.76 13.05
N ALA A 414 -2.56 -5.32 12.87
CA ALA A 414 -2.05 -4.13 13.52
C ALA A 414 -2.78 -2.84 13.08
N ARG A 415 -3.14 -2.73 11.80
CA ARG A 415 -3.93 -1.60 11.27
C ARG A 415 -5.35 -1.63 11.81
N SER A 416 -6.00 -2.79 11.73
CA SER A 416 -7.36 -3.03 12.22
C SER A 416 -7.48 -2.69 13.71
N ALA A 417 -6.60 -3.25 14.54
CA ALA A 417 -6.54 -2.98 15.98
C ALA A 417 -6.35 -1.49 16.27
N TRP A 418 -5.46 -0.81 15.54
CA TRP A 418 -5.24 0.63 15.70
C TRP A 418 -6.49 1.45 15.34
N TYR A 419 -7.19 1.12 14.25
CA TYR A 419 -8.44 1.80 13.88
C TYR A 419 -9.53 1.61 14.94
N HIS A 420 -9.69 0.40 15.48
CA HIS A 420 -10.61 0.14 16.58
C HIS A 420 -10.22 0.91 17.85
N GLU A 421 -8.93 0.97 18.18
CA GLU A 421 -8.42 1.72 19.32
C GLU A 421 -8.73 3.23 19.18
N LEU A 422 -8.42 3.82 18.02
CA LEU A 422 -8.71 5.21 17.74
C LEU A 422 -10.20 5.51 17.90
N TRP A 423 -11.08 4.65 17.36
CA TRP A 423 -12.52 4.85 17.48
C TRP A 423 -13.02 4.74 18.92
N ARG A 424 -12.47 3.82 19.72
CA ARG A 424 -12.79 3.71 21.15
C ARG A 424 -12.36 4.94 21.93
N ARG A 425 -11.24 5.58 21.55
CA ARG A 425 -10.69 6.80 22.15
C ARG A 425 -11.19 8.10 21.50
N ARG A 426 -12.17 8.04 20.59
CA ARG A 426 -12.57 9.21 19.76
C ARG A 426 -12.90 10.48 20.55
N GLU A 427 -13.51 10.38 21.74
CA GLU A 427 -13.88 11.53 22.57
C GLU A 427 -12.64 12.20 23.19
N GLU A 428 -11.70 11.40 23.71
CA GLU A 428 -10.39 11.84 24.20
C GLU A 428 -9.60 12.52 23.06
N LEU A 429 -9.57 11.87 21.89
CA LEU A 429 -8.87 12.36 20.71
C LEU A 429 -9.48 13.65 20.17
N ALA A 430 -10.80 13.80 20.19
CA ALA A 430 -11.49 15.03 19.81
C ALA A 430 -11.15 16.18 20.76
N ALA A 431 -11.12 15.94 22.08
CA ALA A 431 -10.71 16.94 23.06
C ALA A 431 -9.25 17.38 22.83
N ALA A 432 -8.34 16.44 22.56
CA ALA A 432 -6.96 16.74 22.21
C ALA A 432 -6.84 17.53 20.90
N LEU A 433 -7.70 17.24 19.92
CA LEU A 433 -7.76 17.96 18.65
C LEU A 433 -8.20 19.42 18.86
N PHE A 434 -9.24 19.66 19.66
CA PHE A 434 -9.68 21.02 20.00
C PHE A 434 -8.61 21.82 20.76
N ALA A 435 -7.82 21.17 21.61
CA ALA A 435 -6.69 21.81 22.27
C ALA A 435 -5.58 22.22 21.29
N ARG A 436 -5.39 21.46 20.19
CA ARG A 436 -4.42 21.78 19.13
C ARG A 436 -4.88 22.91 18.19
N ASP A 437 -6.19 23.04 17.95
CA ASP A 437 -6.75 24.04 17.05
C ASP A 437 -7.91 24.84 17.69
N PRO A 438 -7.62 26.02 18.27
CA PRO A 438 -8.63 26.86 18.92
C PRO A 438 -9.75 27.35 17.98
N LYS A 439 -9.47 27.48 16.68
CA LYS A 439 -10.48 27.88 15.69
C LYS A 439 -11.56 26.81 15.54
N LEU A 440 -11.15 25.54 15.47
CA LEU A 440 -12.09 24.42 15.44
C LEU A 440 -12.85 24.29 16.78
N ALA A 441 -12.19 24.53 17.91
CA ALA A 441 -12.87 24.57 19.21
C ALA A 441 -13.99 25.64 19.25
N ALA A 442 -13.75 26.82 18.67
CA ALA A 442 -14.76 27.88 18.55
C ALA A 442 -15.94 27.46 17.67
N LEU A 443 -15.69 26.79 16.53
CA LEU A 443 -16.76 26.28 15.65
C LEU A 443 -17.67 25.25 16.31
N VAL A 444 -17.16 24.50 17.29
CA VAL A 444 -17.98 23.59 18.11
C VAL A 444 -18.88 24.38 19.04
N ALA A 445 -18.32 25.39 19.72
CA ALA A 445 -19.05 26.21 20.69
C ALA A 445 -20.14 27.09 20.05
N GLU A 446 -19.95 27.58 18.82
CA GLU A 446 -20.95 28.37 18.08
C GLU A 446 -22.16 27.57 17.62
N ALA A 447 -22.08 26.24 17.67
CA ALA A 447 -23.08 25.34 17.12
C ALA A 447 -23.62 24.32 18.15
N ALA A 448 -23.20 24.46 19.41
CA ALA A 448 -23.85 23.89 20.59
C ALA A 448 -24.87 24.90 21.12
#